data_AF-R1F0K4-F1
#
_entry.id   AF-R1F0K4-F1
#
_cell.length_a   1.000
_cell.length_b   1.000
_cell.length_c   1.000
_cell.angle_alpha   90.00
_cell.angle_beta   90.00
_cell.angle_gamma   90.00
#
_symmetry.space_group_name_H-M   'P 1'
#
loop_
_entity.id
_entity.type
_entity.pdbx_description
1 polymer ?
#
loop_
_entity_poly.entity_id
_entity_poly.type
_entity_poly.pdbx_seq_one_letter_code
_entity_poly.pdbx_strand_id
1 'polypeptide(L)'
;MSIAKLARRVVRALTPYQSARRIGGNGHVWLNANEAPRATPFSVESSKFNRYPECQPAQVVDGYAAYAGVNADQVLVSRGADEAIELLIRTFCEAGEDQILICPPTYGMYAISAETCGVGIVEQPLTADR
;
A
#
# COMPACT_ATOMS: atom_id res chain seq x y z
N MET A 1 -16.64 -30.85 -2.68
CA MET A 1 -15.76 -30.05 -1.78
C MET A 1 -15.81 -28.60 -2.25
N SER A 2 -16.03 -27.61 -1.39
CA SER A 2 -16.14 -26.19 -1.82
C SER A 2 -14.76 -25.55 -1.95
N ILE A 3 -14.54 -24.72 -2.97
CA ILE A 3 -13.31 -23.94 -3.19
C ILE A 3 -12.97 -23.10 -1.95
N ALA A 4 -13.97 -22.58 -1.23
CA ALA A 4 -13.77 -21.84 0.00
C ALA A 4 -13.02 -22.66 1.08
N LYS A 5 -13.18 -23.98 1.10
CA LYS A 5 -12.48 -24.85 2.06
C LYS A 5 -10.99 -25.01 1.74
N LEU A 6 -10.55 -24.66 0.53
CA LEU A 6 -9.14 -24.66 0.13
C LEU A 6 -8.42 -23.36 0.54
N ALA A 7 -9.16 -22.29 0.83
CA ALA A 7 -8.59 -21.01 1.22
C ALA A 7 -7.99 -21.04 2.63
N ARG A 8 -6.90 -20.28 2.82
CA ARG A 8 -6.25 -20.04 4.13
C ARG A 8 -7.30 -19.59 5.14
N ARG A 9 -7.16 -20.01 6.41
CA ARG A 9 -8.08 -19.64 7.50
C ARG A 9 -8.20 -18.11 7.62
N VAL A 10 -7.07 -17.41 7.58
CA VAL A 10 -7.03 -15.95 7.68
C VAL A 10 -7.77 -15.27 6.53
N VAL A 11 -7.56 -15.72 5.28
CA VAL A 11 -8.26 -15.17 4.10
C VAL A 11 -9.78 -15.33 4.20
N ARG A 12 -10.27 -16.40 4.86
CA ARG A 12 -11.71 -16.60 5.08
C ARG A 12 -12.30 -15.69 6.17
N ALA A 13 -11.48 -15.30 7.15
CA ALA A 13 -11.90 -14.46 8.28
C ALA A 13 -11.68 -12.96 8.03
N LEU A 14 -10.80 -12.61 7.09
CA LEU A 14 -10.43 -11.24 6.75
C LEU A 14 -11.64 -10.44 6.28
N THR A 15 -11.77 -9.21 6.82
CA THR A 15 -12.66 -8.19 6.26
C THR A 15 -11.86 -7.32 5.29
N PRO A 16 -12.19 -7.30 3.98
CA PRO A 16 -11.44 -6.50 3.02
C PRO A 16 -11.49 -5.00 3.32
N TYR A 17 -10.41 -4.29 3.01
CA TYR A 17 -10.37 -2.83 3.09
C TYR A 17 -11.56 -2.18 2.37
N GLN A 18 -12.13 -1.15 3.00
CA GLN A 18 -13.16 -0.33 2.41
C GLN A 18 -12.56 1.03 2.02
N SER A 19 -12.36 1.25 0.72
CA SER A 19 -11.93 2.54 0.21
C SER A 19 -13.05 3.57 0.30
N ALA A 20 -12.69 4.86 0.26
CA ALA A 20 -13.64 5.97 0.36
C ALA A 20 -14.79 5.90 -0.66
N ARG A 21 -14.55 5.35 -1.87
CA ARG A 21 -15.61 5.12 -2.87
C ARG A 21 -16.53 3.95 -2.56
N ARG A 22 -16.04 2.94 -1.84
CA ARG A 22 -16.81 1.72 -1.51
C ARG A 22 -17.78 1.93 -0.35
N ILE A 23 -17.45 2.85 0.56
CA ILE A 23 -18.30 3.24 1.71
C ILE A 23 -19.49 4.12 1.26
N GLY A 24 -19.47 4.61 0.02
CA GLY A 24 -20.59 5.31 -0.61
C GLY A 24 -20.45 6.83 -0.64
N GLY A 25 -21.48 7.49 -1.17
CA GLY A 25 -21.57 8.95 -1.32
C GLY A 25 -22.03 9.34 -2.72
N ASN A 26 -23.16 10.06 -2.81
CA ASN A 26 -23.60 10.73 -4.02
C ASN A 26 -23.27 12.21 -3.89
N GLY A 27 -22.45 12.74 -4.80
CA GLY A 27 -22.06 14.14 -4.75
C GLY A 27 -21.16 14.53 -5.92
N HIS A 28 -21.02 15.84 -6.11
CA HIS A 28 -20.14 16.43 -7.11
C HIS A 28 -18.89 17.08 -6.49
N VAL A 29 -18.78 17.05 -5.16
CA VAL A 29 -17.66 17.58 -4.36
C VAL A 29 -17.01 16.42 -3.63
N TRP A 30 -15.76 16.11 -3.97
CA TRP A 30 -15.03 14.93 -3.49
C TRP A 30 -13.93 15.37 -2.52
N LEU A 31 -14.11 15.11 -1.22
CA LEU A 31 -13.20 15.53 -0.14
C LEU A 31 -12.93 14.38 0.85
N ASN A 32 -12.93 13.13 0.37
CA ASN A 32 -12.92 11.92 1.22
C ASN A 32 -11.72 10.97 0.99
N ALA A 33 -10.90 11.21 -0.04
CA ALA A 33 -9.80 10.31 -0.43
C ALA A 33 -8.42 10.98 -0.47
N ASN A 34 -8.31 12.22 0.02
CA ASN A 34 -7.07 13.02 -0.01
C ASN A 34 -6.47 13.22 -1.42
N GLU A 35 -7.29 13.14 -2.47
CA GLU A 35 -6.87 13.39 -3.85
C GLU A 35 -6.58 14.89 -4.08
N ALA A 36 -5.64 15.20 -4.98
CA ALA A 36 -5.43 16.57 -5.41
C ALA A 36 -6.70 17.13 -6.07
N PRO A 37 -7.10 18.38 -5.80
CA PRO A 37 -8.37 18.92 -6.28
C PRO A 37 -8.40 19.20 -7.79
N ARG A 38 -7.24 19.18 -8.46
CA ARG A 38 -7.11 19.42 -9.90
C ARG A 38 -6.30 18.31 -10.54
N ALA A 39 -6.74 17.85 -11.71
CA ALA A 39 -5.96 16.95 -12.55
C ALA A 39 -4.79 17.71 -13.21
N THR A 40 -3.61 17.10 -13.23
CA THR A 40 -2.45 17.60 -13.97
C THR A 40 -2.38 16.87 -15.31
N PRO A 41 -2.38 17.58 -16.45
CA PRO A 41 -2.31 16.92 -17.75
C PRO A 41 -0.94 16.27 -17.97
N PHE A 42 -0.93 15.06 -18.51
CA PHE A 42 0.28 14.37 -18.99
C PHE A 42 -0.07 13.58 -20.25
N SER A 43 0.93 13.33 -21.10
CA SER A 43 0.80 12.45 -22.27
C SER A 43 1.55 11.15 -22.03
N VAL A 44 1.07 10.08 -22.66
CA VAL A 44 1.67 8.75 -22.55
C VAL A 44 2.24 8.36 -23.92
N GLU A 45 3.51 7.97 -23.93
CA GLU A 45 4.19 7.41 -25.10
C GLU A 45 3.91 5.91 -25.16
N SER A 46 3.11 5.47 -26.14
CA SER A 46 2.59 4.10 -26.20
C SER A 46 3.27 3.20 -27.24
N SER A 47 4.23 3.71 -28.01
CA SER A 47 4.86 2.97 -29.12
C SER A 47 5.62 1.72 -28.67
N LYS A 48 5.94 1.61 -27.37
CA LYS A 48 6.72 0.50 -26.80
C LYS A 48 5.93 -0.44 -25.90
N PHE A 49 4.60 -0.34 -25.84
CA PHE A 49 3.75 -1.15 -24.95
C PHE A 49 3.79 -2.67 -25.24
N ASN A 50 4.29 -3.08 -26.41
CA ASN A 50 4.52 -4.48 -26.76
C ASN A 50 5.78 -5.08 -26.11
N ARG A 51 6.52 -4.31 -25.30
CA ARG A 51 7.72 -4.74 -24.59
C ARG A 51 7.51 -4.64 -23.09
N TYR A 52 8.16 -5.52 -22.34
CA TYR A 52 8.21 -5.39 -20.88
C TYR A 52 8.95 -4.12 -20.47
N PRO A 53 8.52 -3.45 -19.39
CA PRO A 53 9.27 -2.35 -18.81
C PRO A 53 10.48 -2.87 -18.02
N GLU A 54 11.36 -1.95 -17.64
CA GLU A 54 12.36 -2.20 -16.61
C GLU A 54 11.68 -2.46 -15.26
N CYS A 55 12.29 -3.30 -14.42
CA CYS A 55 11.75 -3.59 -13.08
C CYS A 55 11.75 -2.35 -12.18
N GLN A 56 12.81 -1.53 -12.28
CA GLN A 56 12.97 -0.25 -11.61
C GLN A 56 13.41 0.77 -12.67
N PRO A 57 12.49 1.52 -13.30
CA PRO A 57 12.83 2.43 -14.39
C PRO A 57 13.79 3.53 -13.93
N ALA A 58 15.01 3.56 -14.49
CA ALA A 58 16.06 4.47 -14.05
C ALA A 58 15.63 5.94 -14.05
N GLN A 59 14.87 6.37 -15.07
CA GLN A 59 14.35 7.74 -15.15
C GLN A 59 13.46 8.13 -13.97
N VAL A 60 12.68 7.19 -13.43
CA VAL A 60 11.81 7.43 -12.27
C VAL A 60 12.64 7.44 -10.99
N VAL A 61 13.55 6.47 -10.85
CA VAL A 61 14.45 6.34 -9.69
C VAL A 61 15.33 7.58 -9.55
N ASP A 62 16.05 7.97 -10.59
CA ASP A 62 16.98 9.10 -10.58
C ASP A 62 16.23 10.42 -10.37
N GLY A 63 15.08 10.59 -11.03
CA GLY A 63 14.25 11.77 -10.87
C GLY A 63 13.73 11.94 -9.44
N TYR A 64 13.28 10.84 -8.81
CA TYR A 64 12.80 10.88 -7.44
C TYR A 64 13.93 11.03 -6.42
N ALA A 65 15.08 10.39 -6.65
CA ALA A 65 16.26 10.52 -5.81
C ALA A 65 16.76 11.98 -5.77
N ALA A 66 16.82 12.64 -6.93
CA ALA A 66 17.16 14.06 -7.03
C ALA A 66 16.14 14.95 -6.31
N TYR A 67 14.84 14.67 -6.45
CA TYR A 67 13.77 15.40 -5.74
C TYR A 67 13.90 15.26 -4.21
N ALA A 68 14.14 14.04 -3.73
CA ALA A 68 14.21 13.72 -2.31
C ALA A 68 15.58 14.04 -1.66
N GLY A 69 16.61 14.34 -2.45
CA GLY A 69 17.96 14.62 -1.95
C GLY A 69 18.71 13.38 -1.44
N VAL A 70 18.47 12.22 -2.04
CA VAL A 70 19.07 10.92 -1.67
C VAL A 70 19.78 10.29 -2.87
N ASN A 71 20.54 9.22 -2.64
CA ASN A 71 21.17 8.47 -3.72
C ASN A 71 20.16 7.53 -4.40
N ALA A 72 20.39 7.22 -5.69
CA ALA A 72 19.51 6.35 -6.47
C ALA A 72 19.39 4.93 -5.89
N ASP A 73 20.45 4.41 -5.27
CA ASP A 73 20.46 3.10 -4.59
C ASP A 73 19.65 3.07 -3.27
N GLN A 74 19.15 4.22 -2.83
CA GLN A 74 18.26 4.35 -1.67
C GLN A 74 16.78 4.45 -2.07
N VAL A 75 16.46 4.37 -3.36
CA VAL A 75 15.09 4.53 -3.88
C VAL A 75 14.60 3.23 -4.50
N LEU A 76 13.39 2.81 -4.09
CA LEU A 76 12.65 1.72 -4.69
C LEU A 76 11.26 2.24 -5.11
N VAL A 77 10.89 1.98 -6.36
CA VAL A 77 9.59 2.32 -6.94
C VAL A 77 8.67 1.09 -6.86
N SER A 78 7.49 1.29 -6.30
CA SER A 78 6.44 0.29 -6.16
C SER A 78 5.10 0.81 -6.71
N ARG A 79 4.09 -0.05 -6.78
CA ARG A 79 2.71 0.30 -7.13
C ARG A 79 2.02 0.99 -5.96
N GLY A 80 2.45 2.22 -5.70
CA GLY A 80 2.01 3.02 -4.55
C GLY A 80 2.61 2.55 -3.23
N ALA A 81 2.33 3.30 -2.17
CA ALA A 81 2.85 3.03 -0.84
C ALA A 81 2.31 1.72 -0.23
N ASP A 82 1.13 1.26 -0.64
CA ASP A 82 0.55 -0.01 -0.18
C ASP A 82 1.45 -1.21 -0.52
N GLU A 83 2.00 -1.26 -1.73
CA GLU A 83 2.94 -2.33 -2.08
C GLU A 83 4.26 -2.23 -1.30
N ALA A 84 4.73 -1.02 -1.01
CA ALA A 84 5.92 -0.83 -0.18
C ALA A 84 5.70 -1.35 1.26
N ILE A 85 4.52 -1.11 1.85
CA ILE A 85 4.14 -1.66 3.16
C ILE A 85 4.17 -3.20 3.11
N GLU A 86 3.57 -3.81 2.09
CA GLU A 86 3.59 -5.27 1.92
C GLU A 86 5.02 -5.80 1.74
N LEU A 87 5.86 -5.13 0.94
CA LEU A 87 7.26 -5.53 0.73
C LEU A 87 8.05 -5.53 2.04
N LEU A 88 7.89 -4.49 2.87
CA LEU A 88 8.54 -4.42 4.18
C LEU A 88 8.12 -5.60 5.07
N ILE A 89 6.82 -5.85 5.19
CA ILE A 89 6.29 -6.95 6.02
C ILE A 89 6.81 -8.30 5.50
N ARG A 90 6.74 -8.55 4.19
CA ARG A 90 7.18 -9.82 3.59
C ARG A 90 8.69 -10.05 3.67
N THR A 91 9.48 -8.98 3.72
CA THR A 91 10.94 -9.09 3.76
C THR A 91 11.46 -9.33 5.17
N PHE A 92 10.81 -8.75 6.19
CA PHE A 92 11.35 -8.68 7.55
C PHE A 92 10.54 -9.44 8.60
N CYS A 93 9.38 -10.00 8.28
CA CYS A 93 8.54 -10.72 9.24
C CYS A 93 8.27 -12.16 8.78
N GLU A 94 8.60 -13.12 9.64
CA GLU A 94 8.23 -14.52 9.48
C GLU A 94 6.76 -14.75 9.89
N ALA A 95 6.00 -15.44 9.04
CA ALA A 95 4.56 -15.59 9.24
C ALA A 95 4.24 -16.53 10.41
N GLY A 96 3.42 -16.05 11.35
CA GLY A 96 3.06 -16.78 12.57
C GLY A 96 4.08 -16.68 13.71
N GLU A 97 5.21 -15.98 13.49
CA GLU A 97 6.25 -15.77 14.51
C GLU A 97 6.38 -14.28 14.84
N ASP A 98 6.59 -13.45 13.82
CA ASP A 98 6.86 -12.02 13.99
C ASP A 98 5.59 -11.17 14.01
N GLN A 99 5.76 -9.91 14.46
CA GLN A 99 4.68 -8.94 14.61
C GLN A 99 5.12 -7.54 14.22
N ILE A 100 4.20 -6.75 13.66
CA ILE A 100 4.40 -5.31 13.45
C ILE A 100 3.78 -4.50 14.59
N LEU A 101 4.28 -3.29 14.82
CA LEU A 101 3.68 -2.33 15.75
C LEU A 101 3.00 -1.18 14.98
N ILE A 102 1.77 -0.85 15.36
CA ILE A 102 1.02 0.29 14.82
C ILE A 102 0.43 1.13 15.95
N CYS A 103 0.15 2.41 15.69
CA CYS A 103 -0.39 3.34 16.69
C CYS A 103 -1.76 3.91 16.27
N PRO A 104 -2.88 3.24 16.58
CA PRO A 104 -4.21 3.74 16.22
C PRO A 104 -4.59 5.05 16.94
N PRO A 105 -5.42 5.91 16.33
CA PRO A 105 -5.97 5.80 14.97
C PRO A 105 -4.91 6.17 13.91
N THR A 106 -4.71 5.27 12.94
CA THR A 106 -3.73 5.44 11.85
C THR A 106 -4.24 4.79 10.55
N TYR A 107 -3.40 4.73 9.53
CA TYR A 107 -3.74 4.15 8.25
C TYR A 107 -3.96 2.63 8.34
N GLY A 108 -5.16 2.17 7.96
CA GLY A 108 -5.57 0.77 8.16
C GLY A 108 -4.82 -0.27 7.32
N MET A 109 -4.12 0.14 6.25
CA MET A 109 -3.41 -0.80 5.36
C MET A 109 -2.25 -1.52 6.03
N TYR A 110 -1.68 -0.99 7.12
CA TYR A 110 -0.67 -1.71 7.90
C TYR A 110 -1.23 -3.02 8.47
N ALA A 111 -2.39 -2.94 9.14
CA ALA A 111 -3.05 -4.10 9.74
C ALA A 111 -3.50 -5.11 8.68
N ILE A 112 -4.11 -4.61 7.59
CA ILE A 112 -4.60 -5.48 6.51
C ILE A 112 -3.45 -6.21 5.81
N SER A 113 -2.33 -5.53 5.58
CA SER A 113 -1.14 -6.15 4.98
C SER A 113 -0.53 -7.20 5.90
N ALA A 114 -0.45 -6.93 7.22
CA ALA A 114 0.05 -7.89 8.20
C ALA A 114 -0.86 -9.12 8.30
N GLU A 115 -2.17 -8.93 8.44
CA GLU A 115 -3.15 -10.03 8.50
C GLU A 115 -3.08 -10.92 7.25
N THR A 116 -3.05 -10.32 6.06
CA THR A 116 -2.98 -11.08 4.81
C THR A 116 -1.67 -11.86 4.66
N CYS A 117 -0.56 -11.32 5.18
CA CYS A 117 0.73 -12.00 5.26
C CYS A 117 0.77 -13.07 6.38
N GLY A 118 -0.12 -13.00 7.37
CA GLY A 118 -0.12 -13.88 8.54
C GLY A 118 0.86 -13.44 9.63
N VAL A 119 1.16 -12.14 9.67
CA VAL A 119 2.03 -11.49 10.64
C VAL A 119 1.16 -10.89 11.75
N GLY A 120 1.60 -11.01 13.00
CA GLY A 120 0.86 -10.47 14.14
C GLY A 120 0.90 -8.93 14.19
N ILE A 121 0.02 -8.34 14.98
CA ILE A 121 -0.10 -6.88 15.12
C ILE A 121 -0.13 -6.54 16.61
N VAL A 122 0.77 -5.65 17.02
CA VAL A 122 0.76 -5.00 18.32
C VAL A 122 0.25 -3.58 18.14
N GLU A 123 -0.80 -3.22 18.86
CA GLU A 123 -1.35 -1.86 18.83
C GLU A 123 -0.89 -1.07 20.06
N GLN A 124 -0.36 0.13 19.83
CA GLN A 124 -0.05 1.10 20.88
C GLN A 124 -0.79 2.41 20.59
N PRO A 125 -2.03 2.59 21.10
CA PRO A 125 -2.82 3.77 20.83
C PRO A 125 -2.15 5.07 21.29
N LEU A 126 -2.44 6.17 20.59
CA LEU A 126 -1.97 7.50 20.99
C LEU A 126 -2.53 7.89 22.37
N THR A 127 -1.70 8.56 23.18
CA THR A 127 -2.14 9.16 24.46
C THR A 127 -3.07 10.34 24.20
N ALA A 128 -3.91 10.67 25.18
CA ALA A 128 -4.86 11.78 25.07
C ALA A 128 -4.19 13.18 25.09
N ASP A 129 -2.90 13.24 25.48
CA ASP A 129 -2.17 14.49 25.64
C ASP A 129 -1.69 15.04 24.29
N ARG A 130 -2.17 16.23 23.96
CA ARG A 130 -1.68 17.11 22.87
C ARG A 130 -1.16 18.41 23.45
#